data_AF-A0A1M6QFP3-F1
#
_entry.id   AF-A0A1M6QFP3-F1
#
_cell.length_a   1.000
_cell.length_b   1.000
_cell.length_c   1.000
_cell.angle_alpha   90.00
_cell.angle_beta   90.00
_cell.angle_gamma   90.00
#
_symmetry.space_group_name_H-M   'P 1'
#
loop_
_entity.id
_entity.type
_entity.pdbx_description
1 polymer ?
#
loop_
_entity_poly.entity_id
_entity_poly.type
_entity_poly.pdbx_seq_one_letter_code
_entity_poly.pdbx_strand_id
1 'polypeptide(L)'
;MKKVNSVNKIISGLTCALLFSMGVKAQKATFNIDKDLLLVQLDCKTDIDDLHTAAGFATLLNHPDYKDLNYLAVAGTYGIQEGLYVPPNELMPMAFHENWVDADKEWKASVDKVVIKALKIIENGGSIWVAEAGQSDFTADWVKELSKKDPSIKIRESVHVVQHSDWNESVTKPVKLMYTKTVTDYHKIADGNEVGNGTPGLKSDGKVDWESKLNDDHLTKVWNTAIRLGNKYNGKEGRYLNESVAEGGLDFSDLSEVCYILNLMDIKDTDEFFTYFKVD
;
A
#
# COMPACT_ATOMS: atom_id res chain seq x y z
N MET A 1 17.05 74.91 -17.60
CA MET A 1 18.14 74.03 -18.08
C MET A 1 18.89 73.48 -16.88
N LYS A 2 18.91 72.14 -16.73
CA LYS A 2 19.95 71.28 -16.08
C LYS A 2 20.30 71.56 -14.59
N LYS A 3 20.50 70.59 -13.71
CA LYS A 3 20.27 69.12 -13.67
C LYS A 3 20.47 68.74 -12.18
N VAL A 4 19.59 67.90 -11.67
CA VAL A 4 19.69 67.18 -10.39
C VAL A 4 20.97 66.33 -10.37
N ASN A 5 21.61 66.20 -9.21
CA ASN A 5 22.47 65.06 -8.87
C ASN A 5 22.47 64.85 -7.35
N SER A 6 21.55 64.02 -6.87
CA SER A 6 21.67 63.28 -5.61
C SER A 6 21.79 61.80 -5.96
N VAL A 7 22.91 61.17 -5.59
CA VAL A 7 23.03 59.70 -5.56
C VAL A 7 23.89 59.36 -4.34
N ASN A 8 23.24 59.20 -3.19
CA ASN A 8 23.80 58.43 -2.08
C ASN A 8 23.39 56.97 -2.27
N LYS A 9 24.38 56.09 -2.12
CA LYS A 9 24.35 54.67 -2.43
C LYS A 9 23.27 53.92 -1.64
N ILE A 10 22.48 53.13 -2.35
CA ILE A 10 21.58 52.11 -1.83
C ILE A 10 22.45 50.91 -1.41
N ILE A 11 22.44 50.56 -0.12
CA ILE A 11 22.91 49.26 0.36
C ILE A 11 21.66 48.37 0.41
N SER A 12 21.51 47.51 -0.59
CA SER A 12 20.50 46.45 -0.60
C SER A 12 21.04 45.27 0.20
N GLY A 13 20.47 45.02 1.38
CA GLY A 13 20.73 43.84 2.17
C GLY A 13 20.02 42.64 1.56
N LEU A 14 20.79 41.70 1.02
CA LEU A 14 20.30 40.43 0.52
C LEU A 14 20.07 39.50 1.73
N THR A 15 18.84 39.42 2.24
CA THR A 15 18.48 38.45 3.27
C THR A 15 18.32 37.07 2.62
N CYS A 16 19.38 36.27 2.64
CA CYS A 16 19.31 34.85 2.30
C CYS A 16 18.50 34.13 3.38
N ALA A 17 17.21 33.89 3.13
CA ALA A 17 16.42 32.95 3.91
C ALA A 17 16.89 31.52 3.55
N LEU A 18 17.77 30.96 4.38
CA LEU A 18 18.06 29.53 4.37
C LEU A 18 16.81 28.79 4.85
N LEU A 19 16.03 28.25 3.91
CA LEU A 19 15.02 27.25 4.21
C LEU A 19 15.76 25.98 4.64
N PHE A 20 15.86 25.76 5.95
CA PHE A 20 16.16 24.45 6.48
C PHE A 20 14.96 23.55 6.16
N SER A 21 15.10 22.74 5.12
CA SER A 21 14.36 21.50 4.97
C SER A 21 14.71 20.63 6.18
N MET A 22 13.92 20.72 7.24
CA MET A 22 13.86 19.64 8.21
C MET A 22 13.18 18.49 7.48
N GLY A 23 13.99 17.61 6.88
CA GLY A 23 13.50 16.32 6.43
C GLY A 23 12.79 15.68 7.62
N VAL A 24 11.47 15.54 7.52
CA VAL A 24 10.70 14.72 8.44
C VAL A 24 11.31 13.33 8.31
N LYS A 25 12.11 12.92 9.29
CA LYS A 25 12.45 11.51 9.40
C LYS A 25 11.12 10.81 9.60
N ALA A 26 10.66 10.11 8.56
CA ALA A 26 9.51 9.23 8.65
C ALA A 26 9.70 8.39 9.92
N GLN A 27 8.67 8.35 10.77
CA GLN A 27 8.67 7.49 11.94
C GLN A 27 8.99 6.07 11.43
N LYS A 28 10.08 5.47 11.94
CA LYS A 28 10.45 4.13 11.54
C LYS A 28 9.34 3.19 11.99
N ALA A 29 8.68 2.50 11.05
CA ALA A 29 7.73 1.46 11.42
C ALA A 29 8.48 0.39 12.24
N THR A 30 7.89 -0.01 13.36
CA THR A 30 8.48 -1.01 14.27
C THR A 30 7.62 -2.28 14.25
N PHE A 31 7.31 -2.78 13.06
CA PHE A 31 6.59 -4.04 12.91
C PHE A 31 7.36 -5.18 13.58
N ASN A 32 6.70 -5.95 14.44
CA ASN A 32 7.27 -7.10 15.11
C ASN A 32 6.77 -8.40 14.47
N ILE A 33 7.62 -9.06 13.68
CA ILE A 33 7.28 -10.32 12.97
C ILE A 33 6.72 -11.39 13.91
N ASP A 34 7.20 -11.48 15.14
CA ASP A 34 6.81 -12.54 16.08
C ASP A 34 5.43 -12.30 16.73
N LYS A 35 4.90 -11.08 16.67
CA LYS A 35 3.72 -10.66 17.45
C LYS A 35 2.64 -10.02 16.64
N ASP A 36 3.02 -9.22 15.65
CA ASP A 36 2.11 -8.34 14.96
C ASP A 36 1.37 -9.10 13.84
N LEU A 37 0.31 -8.47 13.34
CA LEU A 37 -0.42 -8.91 12.16
C LEU A 37 -0.27 -7.88 11.06
N LEU A 38 0.16 -8.32 9.88
CA LEU A 38 0.07 -7.53 8.66
C LEU A 38 -1.26 -7.83 7.94
N LEU A 39 -2.15 -6.85 7.87
CA LEU A 39 -3.32 -6.87 7.00
C LEU A 39 -2.96 -6.21 5.68
N VAL A 40 -3.07 -6.95 4.57
CA VAL A 40 -2.89 -6.42 3.22
C VAL A 40 -4.26 -6.29 2.58
N GLN A 41 -4.78 -5.06 2.52
CA GLN A 41 -6.14 -4.76 2.07
C GLN A 41 -6.10 -4.21 0.64
N LEU A 42 -6.42 -5.09 -0.31
CA LEU A 42 -6.45 -4.85 -1.74
C LEU A 42 -7.87 -4.45 -2.14
N ASP A 43 -8.07 -3.25 -2.66
CA ASP A 43 -9.40 -2.82 -3.10
C ASP A 43 -9.87 -3.58 -4.36
N CYS A 44 -8.94 -3.97 -5.22
CA CYS A 44 -9.10 -4.61 -6.52
C CYS A 44 -10.15 -3.90 -7.38
N LYS A 45 -10.18 -2.56 -7.36
CA LYS A 45 -11.14 -1.75 -8.10
C LYS A 45 -10.55 -0.35 -8.39
N THR A 46 -10.83 0.27 -9.52
CA THR A 46 -11.08 -0.36 -10.81
C THR A 46 -9.78 -0.58 -11.60
N ASP A 47 -8.65 -0.11 -11.06
CA ASP A 47 -7.30 -0.40 -11.55
C ASP A 47 -6.93 -1.87 -11.25
N ILE A 48 -5.93 -2.37 -11.96
CA ILE A 48 -5.44 -3.76 -11.93
C ILE A 48 -4.18 -3.92 -11.08
N ASP A 49 -3.60 -2.83 -10.60
CA ASP A 49 -2.38 -2.74 -9.80
C ASP A 49 -2.37 -3.74 -8.63
N ASP A 50 -3.50 -3.90 -7.95
CA ASP A 50 -3.66 -4.85 -6.85
C ASP A 50 -3.39 -6.32 -7.22
N LEU A 51 -3.57 -6.70 -8.49
CA LEU A 51 -3.18 -8.03 -8.96
C LEU A 51 -1.65 -8.19 -8.93
N HIS A 52 -0.91 -7.18 -9.35
CA HIS A 52 0.54 -7.20 -9.27
C HIS A 52 1.02 -6.98 -7.83
N THR A 53 0.34 -6.16 -7.02
CA THR A 53 0.62 -6.01 -5.58
C THR A 53 0.51 -7.36 -4.87
N ALA A 54 -0.52 -8.15 -5.17
CA ALA A 54 -0.64 -9.51 -4.63
C ALA A 54 0.53 -10.42 -5.06
N ALA A 55 1.00 -10.32 -6.31
CA ALA A 55 2.15 -11.09 -6.80
C ALA A 55 3.49 -10.62 -6.20
N GLY A 56 3.67 -9.31 -6.06
CA GLY A 56 4.80 -8.70 -5.37
C GLY A 56 4.85 -9.11 -3.90
N PHE A 57 3.70 -9.11 -3.21
CA PHE A 57 3.64 -9.56 -1.84
C PHE A 57 3.96 -11.06 -1.71
N ALA A 58 3.46 -11.92 -2.61
CA ALA A 58 3.86 -13.34 -2.65
C ALA A 58 5.37 -13.52 -2.86
N THR A 59 5.98 -12.68 -3.68
CA THR A 59 7.45 -12.68 -3.91
C THR A 59 8.20 -12.32 -2.62
N LEU A 60 7.76 -11.28 -1.91
CA LEU A 60 8.31 -10.89 -0.62
C LEU A 60 8.17 -12.01 0.42
N LEU A 61 6.99 -12.64 0.50
CA LEU A 61 6.71 -13.74 1.45
C LEU A 61 7.59 -14.97 1.22
N ASN A 62 8.07 -15.19 0.00
CA ASN A 62 8.98 -16.29 -0.32
C ASN A 62 10.40 -16.07 0.24
N HIS A 63 10.74 -14.84 0.64
CA HIS A 63 12.06 -14.53 1.18
C HIS A 63 12.22 -15.09 2.61
N PRO A 64 13.38 -15.68 2.96
CA PRO A 64 13.60 -16.31 4.27
C PRO A 64 13.33 -15.42 5.49
N ASP A 65 13.58 -14.11 5.36
CA ASP A 65 13.36 -13.14 6.44
C ASP A 65 11.88 -12.92 6.77
N TYR A 66 10.96 -13.31 5.87
CA TYR A 66 9.52 -13.11 6.01
C TYR A 66 8.73 -14.42 6.10
N LYS A 67 9.42 -15.57 6.21
CA LYS A 67 8.78 -16.90 6.30
C LYS A 67 7.82 -17.03 7.49
N ASP A 68 8.08 -16.30 8.57
CA ASP A 68 7.30 -16.33 9.81
C ASP A 68 6.33 -15.12 9.90
N LEU A 69 6.21 -14.34 8.82
CA LEU A 69 5.33 -13.17 8.79
C LEU A 69 3.88 -13.60 8.99
N ASN A 70 3.26 -13.14 10.07
CA ASN A 70 1.84 -13.33 10.29
C ASN A 70 1.05 -12.29 9.51
N TYR A 71 0.33 -12.72 8.48
CA TYR A 71 -0.45 -11.84 7.63
C TYR A 71 -1.87 -12.34 7.39
N LEU A 72 -2.71 -11.48 6.81
CA LEU A 72 -3.97 -11.83 6.18
C LEU A 72 -4.23 -10.86 5.02
N ALA A 73 -4.38 -11.40 3.81
CA ALA A 73 -4.79 -10.59 2.66
C ALA A 73 -6.32 -10.46 2.62
N VAL A 74 -6.82 -9.31 2.17
CA VAL A 74 -8.25 -9.02 2.03
C VAL A 74 -8.44 -8.44 0.64
N ALA A 75 -9.21 -9.09 -0.22
CA ALA A 75 -9.55 -8.56 -1.55
C ALA A 75 -10.92 -7.90 -1.53
N GLY A 76 -11.11 -6.81 -2.27
CA GLY A 76 -12.39 -6.10 -2.37
C GLY A 76 -12.62 -5.05 -1.28
N THR A 77 -11.56 -4.43 -0.74
CA THR A 77 -11.65 -3.38 0.28
C THR A 77 -11.92 -1.99 -0.30
N TYR A 78 -12.77 -1.89 -1.34
CA TYR A 78 -13.05 -0.64 -2.02
C TYR A 78 -14.08 0.26 -1.33
N GLY A 79 -14.03 1.56 -1.66
CA GLY A 79 -14.88 2.63 -1.12
C GLY A 79 -16.03 3.02 -2.05
N ILE A 80 -16.14 4.31 -2.34
CA ILE A 80 -17.20 4.90 -3.19
C ILE A 80 -16.75 5.14 -4.63
N GLN A 81 -15.57 4.67 -5.01
CA GLN A 81 -15.10 4.77 -6.38
C GLN A 81 -16.04 4.09 -7.37
N GLU A 82 -16.11 4.67 -8.57
CA GLU A 82 -16.82 4.11 -9.70
C GLU A 82 -15.99 3.03 -10.41
N GLY A 83 -16.48 2.50 -11.53
CA GLY A 83 -15.82 1.43 -12.28
C GLY A 83 -16.17 0.03 -11.77
N LEU A 84 -15.55 -0.98 -12.38
CA LEU A 84 -15.86 -2.38 -12.13
C LEU A 84 -14.75 -3.05 -11.31
N TYR A 85 -15.16 -3.97 -10.44
CA TYR A 85 -14.23 -4.82 -9.70
C TYR A 85 -13.32 -5.61 -10.65
N VAL A 86 -12.07 -5.80 -10.28
CA VAL A 86 -11.06 -6.61 -10.97
C VAL A 86 -10.92 -7.93 -10.19
N PRO A 87 -11.53 -9.04 -10.66
CA PRO A 87 -11.61 -10.26 -9.85
C PRO A 87 -10.23 -10.93 -9.65
N PRO A 88 -9.71 -11.00 -8.42
CA PRO A 88 -8.42 -11.62 -8.12
C PRO A 88 -8.58 -13.08 -7.68
N ASN A 89 -9.81 -13.64 -7.66
CA ASN A 89 -10.13 -14.94 -7.04
C ASN A 89 -9.33 -16.13 -7.58
N GLU A 90 -8.83 -16.06 -8.82
CA GLU A 90 -7.92 -17.08 -9.35
C GLU A 90 -6.49 -16.93 -8.78
N LEU A 91 -6.05 -15.69 -8.55
CA LEU A 91 -4.73 -15.33 -8.05
C LEU A 91 -4.61 -15.51 -6.53
N MET A 92 -5.57 -15.01 -5.75
CA MET A 92 -5.49 -14.99 -4.28
C MET A 92 -5.18 -16.35 -3.63
N PRO A 93 -5.86 -17.47 -3.96
CA PRO A 93 -5.53 -18.77 -3.38
C PRO A 93 -4.19 -19.32 -3.89
N MET A 94 -3.71 -18.87 -5.06
CA MET A 94 -2.38 -19.21 -5.54
C MET A 94 -1.32 -18.46 -4.71
N ALA A 95 -1.48 -17.15 -4.54
CA ALA A 95 -0.53 -16.31 -3.82
C ALA A 95 -0.52 -16.56 -2.30
N PHE A 96 -1.67 -16.84 -1.70
CA PHE A 96 -1.82 -16.81 -0.23
C PHE A 96 -2.45 -18.06 0.37
N HIS A 97 -2.74 -19.10 -0.43
CA HIS A 97 -3.42 -20.31 0.02
C HIS A 97 -4.75 -19.99 0.73
N GLU A 98 -4.83 -20.25 2.05
CA GLU A 98 -6.00 -19.97 2.89
C GLU A 98 -5.87 -18.64 3.66
N ASN A 99 -4.72 -17.96 3.59
CA ASN A 99 -4.44 -16.70 4.31
C ASN A 99 -5.02 -15.47 3.58
N TRP A 100 -6.25 -15.57 3.09
CA TRP A 100 -6.98 -14.46 2.50
C TRP A 100 -8.49 -14.53 2.72
N VAL A 101 -9.17 -13.41 2.53
CA VAL A 101 -10.64 -13.32 2.54
C VAL A 101 -11.16 -12.45 1.39
N ASP A 102 -12.40 -12.72 0.96
CA ASP A 102 -13.09 -12.05 -0.14
C ASP A 102 -14.12 -11.05 0.43
N ALA A 103 -13.75 -9.77 0.56
CA ALA A 103 -14.65 -8.72 1.03
C ALA A 103 -15.63 -8.23 -0.05
N ASP A 104 -15.33 -8.42 -1.35
CA ASP A 104 -16.25 -8.11 -2.46
C ASP A 104 -17.54 -8.95 -2.33
N LYS A 105 -17.42 -10.25 -2.10
CA LYS A 105 -18.58 -11.15 -1.95
C LYS A 105 -19.10 -11.24 -0.52
N GLU A 106 -18.20 -11.20 0.46
CA GLU A 106 -18.51 -11.59 1.84
C GLU A 106 -18.11 -10.50 2.85
N TRP A 107 -18.34 -9.22 2.53
CA TRP A 107 -17.92 -8.04 3.33
C TRP A 107 -18.08 -8.24 4.85
N LYS A 108 -19.29 -8.59 5.30
CA LYS A 108 -19.57 -8.76 6.74
C LYS A 108 -18.76 -9.92 7.34
N ALA A 109 -18.67 -11.05 6.65
CA ALA A 109 -17.93 -12.20 7.16
C ALA A 109 -16.42 -11.93 7.16
N SER A 110 -15.92 -11.18 6.18
CA SER A 110 -14.54 -10.71 6.10
C SER A 110 -14.21 -9.74 7.24
N VAL A 111 -15.10 -8.78 7.54
CA VAL A 111 -15.01 -7.92 8.73
C VAL A 111 -14.96 -8.75 10.01
N ASP A 112 -15.89 -9.69 10.19
CA ASP A 112 -15.93 -10.54 11.38
C ASP A 112 -14.64 -11.36 11.57
N LYS A 113 -14.10 -11.93 10.47
CA LYS A 113 -12.81 -12.67 10.49
C LYS A 113 -11.64 -11.78 10.87
N VAL A 114 -11.53 -10.59 10.28
CA VAL A 114 -10.46 -9.62 10.59
C VAL A 114 -10.54 -9.20 12.05
N VAL A 115 -11.73 -8.89 12.56
CA VAL A 115 -11.94 -8.51 13.97
C VAL A 115 -11.51 -9.64 14.92
N ILE A 116 -11.88 -10.89 14.64
CA ILE A 116 -11.47 -12.04 15.47
C ILE A 116 -9.95 -12.19 15.49
N LYS A 117 -9.29 -12.09 14.32
CA LYS A 117 -7.83 -12.19 14.23
C LYS A 117 -7.15 -11.02 14.96
N ALA A 118 -7.66 -9.80 14.77
CA ALA A 118 -7.14 -8.60 15.41
C ALA A 118 -7.25 -8.65 16.94
N LEU A 119 -8.41 -9.05 17.48
CA LEU A 119 -8.62 -9.23 18.92
C LEU A 119 -7.56 -10.16 19.50
N LYS A 120 -7.39 -11.35 18.91
CA LYS A 120 -6.43 -12.33 19.39
C LYS A 120 -4.99 -11.79 19.40
N ILE A 121 -4.61 -11.00 18.41
CA ILE A 121 -3.25 -10.43 18.31
C ILE A 121 -3.04 -9.37 19.38
N ILE A 122 -4.00 -8.47 19.56
CA ILE A 122 -3.97 -7.41 20.56
C ILE A 122 -3.96 -7.98 21.99
N GLU A 123 -4.78 -8.99 22.27
CA GLU A 123 -4.82 -9.69 23.56
C GLU A 123 -3.48 -10.37 23.91
N ASN A 124 -2.71 -10.78 22.90
CA ASN A 124 -1.37 -11.35 23.06
C ASN A 124 -0.25 -10.29 23.05
N GLY A 125 -0.62 -8.99 23.05
CA GLY A 125 0.31 -7.87 23.12
C GLY A 125 1.02 -7.55 21.81
N GLY A 126 0.45 -7.93 20.66
CA GLY A 126 0.87 -7.49 19.33
C GLY A 126 0.02 -6.34 18.80
N SER A 127 0.46 -5.77 17.68
CA SER A 127 -0.25 -4.71 16.95
C SER A 127 -0.77 -5.20 15.59
N ILE A 128 -1.73 -4.46 15.05
CA ILE A 128 -2.26 -4.66 13.69
C ILE A 128 -1.69 -3.57 12.81
N TRP A 129 -1.01 -3.96 11.75
CA TRP A 129 -0.50 -3.06 10.72
C TRP A 129 -1.28 -3.29 9.43
N VAL A 130 -1.81 -2.23 8.85
CA VAL A 130 -2.62 -2.27 7.63
C VAL A 130 -1.84 -1.63 6.50
N ALA A 131 -1.55 -2.39 5.45
CA ALA A 131 -1.28 -1.87 4.12
C ALA A 131 -2.65 -1.66 3.42
N GLU A 132 -3.01 -0.40 3.22
CA GLU A 132 -4.30 0.05 2.70
C GLU A 132 -4.20 0.43 1.22
N ALA A 133 -4.15 -0.59 0.36
CA ALA A 133 -3.97 -0.55 -1.08
C ALA A 133 -5.25 -0.07 -1.81
N GLY A 134 -5.81 1.05 -1.36
CA GLY A 134 -7.11 1.53 -1.80
C GLY A 134 -7.82 2.30 -0.71
N GLN A 135 -9.13 2.10 -0.52
CA GLN A 135 -9.95 2.98 0.31
C GLN A 135 -10.18 2.46 1.73
N SER A 136 -10.24 3.35 2.73
CA SER A 136 -10.39 2.95 4.14
C SER A 136 -11.80 2.59 4.58
N ASP A 137 -12.68 2.25 3.64
CA ASP A 137 -14.06 1.90 3.92
C ASP A 137 -14.16 0.60 4.72
N PHE A 138 -13.38 -0.42 4.36
CA PHE A 138 -13.31 -1.70 5.05
C PHE A 138 -12.61 -1.55 6.41
N THR A 139 -11.49 -0.82 6.46
CA THR A 139 -10.79 -0.51 7.71
C THR A 139 -11.68 0.16 8.75
N ALA A 140 -12.45 1.17 8.34
CA ALA A 140 -13.37 1.84 9.26
C ALA A 140 -14.41 0.87 9.86
N ASP A 141 -14.92 -0.08 9.06
CA ASP A 141 -15.94 -1.01 9.51
C ASP A 141 -15.38 -2.02 10.52
N TRP A 142 -14.25 -2.66 10.22
CA TRP A 142 -13.69 -3.64 11.16
C TRP A 142 -13.11 -2.99 12.41
N VAL A 143 -12.51 -1.80 12.33
CA VAL A 143 -12.04 -1.06 13.52
C VAL A 143 -13.21 -0.67 14.42
N LYS A 144 -14.34 -0.27 13.83
CA LYS A 144 -15.55 0.05 14.58
C LYS A 144 -16.14 -1.18 15.27
N GLU A 145 -16.17 -2.33 14.61
CA GLU A 145 -16.62 -3.58 15.22
C GLU A 145 -15.65 -4.10 16.29
N LEU A 146 -14.33 -3.94 16.09
CA LEU A 146 -13.30 -4.23 17.09
C LEU A 146 -13.54 -3.43 18.38
N SER A 147 -13.69 -2.10 18.26
CA SER A 147 -13.95 -1.21 19.39
C SER A 147 -15.27 -1.51 20.11
N LYS A 148 -16.29 -2.01 19.39
CA LYS A 148 -17.54 -2.46 20.02
C LYS A 148 -17.38 -3.77 20.81
N LYS A 149 -16.60 -4.73 20.27
CA LYS A 149 -16.38 -6.02 20.92
C LYS A 149 -15.54 -5.90 22.17
N ASP A 150 -14.51 -5.06 22.13
CA ASP A 150 -13.72 -4.73 23.31
C ASP A 150 -13.47 -3.21 23.40
N PRO A 151 -14.31 -2.49 24.17
CA PRO A 151 -14.15 -1.06 24.40
C PRO A 151 -12.91 -0.67 25.19
N SER A 152 -12.18 -1.63 25.78
CA SER A 152 -10.95 -1.37 26.53
C SER A 152 -9.72 -1.25 25.62
N ILE A 153 -9.79 -1.75 24.39
CA ILE A 153 -8.71 -1.64 23.40
C ILE A 153 -8.49 -0.17 23.05
N LYS A 154 -7.26 0.27 23.24
CA LYS A 154 -6.81 1.57 22.76
C LYS A 154 -6.43 1.47 21.28
N ILE A 155 -7.44 1.61 20.41
CA ILE A 155 -7.29 1.42 18.96
C ILE A 155 -6.07 2.16 18.39
N ARG A 156 -5.86 3.43 18.76
CA ARG A 156 -4.74 4.23 18.27
C ARG A 156 -3.36 3.69 18.67
N GLU A 157 -3.26 2.94 19.76
CA GLU A 157 -1.99 2.31 20.18
C GLU A 157 -1.79 0.92 19.54
N SER A 158 -2.85 0.31 19.00
CA SER A 158 -2.86 -1.09 18.55
C SER A 158 -3.09 -1.29 17.05
N VAL A 159 -3.61 -0.28 16.35
CA VAL A 159 -3.94 -0.35 14.93
C VAL A 159 -3.22 0.79 14.20
N HIS A 160 -2.28 0.41 13.34
CA HIS A 160 -1.48 1.29 12.52
C HIS A 160 -1.90 1.13 11.05
N VAL A 161 -2.33 2.21 10.42
CA VAL A 161 -2.80 2.19 9.03
C VAL A 161 -1.82 2.96 8.18
N VAL A 162 -1.33 2.34 7.11
CA VAL A 162 -0.38 2.95 6.17
C VAL A 162 -1.06 3.00 4.82
N GLN A 163 -1.17 4.19 4.27
CA GLN A 163 -1.85 4.43 3.00
C GLN A 163 -1.03 5.41 2.18
N HIS A 164 -0.86 5.15 0.89
CA HIS A 164 -0.33 6.11 -0.06
C HIS A 164 -1.45 6.73 -0.92
N SER A 165 -1.11 7.62 -1.86
CA SER A 165 -2.03 8.20 -2.87
C SER A 165 -3.17 9.10 -2.34
N ASP A 166 -3.23 10.36 -2.80
CA ASP A 166 -4.35 11.26 -2.50
C ASP A 166 -5.67 10.78 -3.13
N TRP A 167 -5.58 10.01 -4.22
CA TRP A 167 -6.74 9.42 -4.87
C TRP A 167 -7.50 8.48 -3.93
N ASN A 168 -6.78 7.58 -3.26
CA ASN A 168 -7.33 6.60 -2.32
C ASN A 168 -8.16 7.24 -1.21
N GLU A 169 -7.68 8.38 -0.68
CA GLU A 169 -8.45 9.17 0.28
C GLU A 169 -9.71 9.79 -0.34
N SER A 170 -9.58 10.36 -1.55
CA SER A 170 -10.67 11.08 -2.22
C SER A 170 -11.88 10.21 -2.57
N VAL A 171 -11.65 8.91 -2.78
CA VAL A 171 -12.70 7.92 -3.09
C VAL A 171 -13.08 7.03 -1.90
N THR A 172 -12.57 7.31 -0.70
CA THR A 172 -13.08 6.76 0.55
C THR A 172 -14.32 7.54 1.00
N LYS A 173 -15.32 6.90 1.62
CA LYS A 173 -16.44 7.64 2.24
C LYS A 173 -15.88 8.68 3.23
N PRO A 174 -16.19 9.99 3.10
CA PRO A 174 -15.55 11.02 3.94
C PRO A 174 -15.66 10.77 5.45
N VAL A 175 -16.83 10.30 5.89
CA VAL A 175 -17.06 9.98 7.31
C VAL A 175 -16.23 8.79 7.80
N LYS A 176 -15.94 7.82 6.92
CA LYS A 176 -15.13 6.65 7.24
C LYS A 176 -13.65 6.99 7.21
N LEU A 177 -13.18 7.77 6.22
CA LEU A 177 -11.82 8.29 6.20
C LEU A 177 -11.51 9.09 7.48
N MET A 178 -12.40 10.03 7.82
CA MET A 178 -12.28 10.84 9.04
C MET A 178 -12.26 9.95 10.29
N TYR A 179 -13.14 8.95 10.37
CA TYR A 179 -13.15 7.99 11.46
C TYR A 179 -11.82 7.26 11.57
N THR A 180 -11.34 6.61 10.51
CA THR A 180 -10.08 5.87 10.47
C THR A 180 -8.92 6.74 10.94
N LYS A 181 -8.70 7.93 10.32
CA LYS A 181 -7.63 8.86 10.70
C LYS A 181 -7.68 9.31 12.17
N THR A 182 -8.89 9.42 12.73
CA THR A 182 -9.09 9.86 14.11
C THR A 182 -8.76 8.75 15.10
N VAL A 183 -9.22 7.53 14.84
CA VAL A 183 -9.19 6.45 15.84
C VAL A 183 -7.96 5.54 15.74
N THR A 184 -7.34 5.44 14.57
CA THR A 184 -6.12 4.63 14.36
C THR A 184 -4.87 5.51 14.39
N ASP A 185 -3.71 4.86 14.46
CA ASP A 185 -2.43 5.49 14.15
C ASP A 185 -2.23 5.49 12.63
N TYR A 186 -2.75 6.53 11.98
CA TYR A 186 -2.77 6.64 10.54
C TYR A 186 -1.52 7.34 10.01
N HIS A 187 -0.84 6.69 9.06
CA HIS A 187 0.39 7.12 8.41
C HIS A 187 0.15 7.33 6.92
N LYS A 188 0.23 8.58 6.48
CA LYS A 188 0.28 8.90 5.05
C LYS A 188 1.72 8.80 4.58
N ILE A 189 1.97 8.00 3.54
CA ILE A 189 3.26 7.95 2.86
C ILE A 189 3.17 8.61 1.48
N ALA A 190 4.34 8.86 0.87
CA ALA A 190 4.39 9.40 -0.49
C ALA A 190 3.92 8.36 -1.52
N ASP A 191 3.70 8.81 -2.76
CA ASP A 191 3.12 7.98 -3.80
C ASP A 191 4.05 6.81 -4.20
N GLY A 192 3.57 5.57 -4.09
CA GLY A 192 4.30 4.36 -4.48
C GLY A 192 4.51 4.22 -6.00
N ASN A 193 3.89 5.09 -6.79
CA ASN A 193 4.11 5.18 -8.23
C ASN A 193 5.40 5.91 -8.62
N GLU A 194 5.93 6.75 -7.71
CA GLU A 194 6.97 7.72 -8.03
C GLU A 194 8.28 7.37 -7.34
N VAL A 195 9.40 7.48 -8.07
CA VAL A 195 10.73 7.29 -7.49
C VAL A 195 11.24 8.56 -6.82
N GLY A 196 12.02 8.41 -5.75
CA GLY A 196 12.78 9.51 -5.14
C GLY A 196 11.97 10.49 -4.29
N ASN A 197 10.72 10.16 -3.96
CA ASN A 197 9.86 10.91 -3.03
C ASN A 197 9.92 10.39 -1.58
N GLY A 198 10.72 9.35 -1.31
CA GLY A 198 10.85 8.70 -0.01
C GLY A 198 10.08 7.38 0.13
N THR A 199 9.39 6.95 -0.92
CA THR A 199 8.80 5.60 -1.06
C THR A 199 9.40 4.87 -2.27
N PRO A 200 9.39 3.54 -2.29
CA PRO A 200 9.72 2.77 -3.49
C PRO A 200 8.80 3.14 -4.65
N GLY A 201 9.36 3.39 -5.84
CA GLY A 201 8.58 3.57 -7.07
C GLY A 201 8.31 2.23 -7.73
N LEU A 202 7.26 1.53 -7.30
CA LEU A 202 6.93 0.16 -7.74
C LEU A 202 5.98 0.13 -8.94
N LYS A 203 6.13 1.12 -9.81
CA LYS A 203 5.58 1.16 -11.16
C LYS A 203 6.70 1.31 -12.16
N SER A 204 6.58 0.63 -13.29
CA SER A 204 7.57 0.70 -14.37
C SER A 204 6.89 0.98 -15.70
N ASP A 205 7.44 1.91 -16.46
CA ASP A 205 7.11 2.06 -17.88
C ASP A 205 7.88 1.00 -18.68
N GLY A 206 7.16 0.09 -19.33
CA GLY A 206 7.74 -0.97 -20.15
C GLY A 206 8.28 -2.17 -19.37
N LYS A 207 8.75 -3.18 -20.12
CA LYS A 207 9.02 -4.53 -19.59
C LYS A 207 10.09 -4.54 -18.50
N VAL A 208 9.78 -5.23 -17.41
CA VAL A 208 10.70 -5.59 -16.31
C VAL A 208 11.18 -7.02 -16.47
N ASP A 209 12.47 -7.26 -16.24
CA ASP A 209 13.07 -8.60 -16.28
C ASP A 209 12.94 -9.31 -14.92
N TRP A 210 11.69 -9.57 -14.50
CA TRP A 210 11.41 -10.32 -13.27
C TRP A 210 11.66 -11.82 -13.44
N GLU A 211 11.47 -12.34 -14.65
CA GLU A 211 11.60 -13.77 -14.99
C GLU A 211 13.03 -14.27 -14.73
N SER A 212 14.06 -13.48 -15.07
CA SER A 212 15.44 -13.86 -14.82
C SER A 212 15.85 -13.82 -13.34
N LYS A 213 15.05 -13.14 -12.50
CA LYS A 213 15.32 -12.92 -11.08
C LYS A 213 14.54 -13.85 -10.17
N LEU A 214 13.47 -14.47 -10.66
CA LEU A 214 12.61 -15.37 -9.89
C LEU A 214 12.65 -16.79 -10.47
N ASN A 215 13.72 -17.54 -10.16
CA ASN A 215 13.83 -18.95 -10.54
C ASN A 215 13.00 -19.86 -9.61
N ASP A 216 11.70 -19.60 -9.53
CA ASP A 216 10.74 -20.36 -8.74
C ASP A 216 9.46 -20.62 -9.55
N ASP A 217 9.11 -21.90 -9.70
CA ASP A 217 7.96 -22.36 -10.49
C ASP A 217 6.62 -21.83 -9.96
N HIS A 218 6.52 -21.64 -8.64
CA HIS A 218 5.31 -21.16 -8.00
C HIS A 218 5.14 -19.66 -8.21
N LEU A 219 6.17 -18.86 -7.90
CA LEU A 219 6.16 -17.41 -8.12
C LEU A 219 5.99 -17.07 -9.60
N THR A 220 6.60 -17.85 -10.50
CA THR A 220 6.40 -17.71 -11.94
C THR A 220 4.93 -17.89 -12.34
N LYS A 221 4.22 -18.84 -11.74
CA LYS A 221 2.78 -19.04 -11.97
C LYS A 221 1.94 -17.90 -11.39
N VAL A 222 2.30 -17.40 -10.20
CA VAL A 222 1.65 -16.26 -9.55
C VAL A 222 1.75 -15.01 -10.44
N TRP A 223 2.96 -14.62 -10.84
CA TRP A 223 3.18 -13.45 -11.71
C TRP A 223 2.51 -13.59 -13.07
N ASN A 224 2.63 -14.74 -13.73
CA ASN A 224 1.95 -14.97 -15.01
C ASN A 224 0.43 -14.88 -14.88
N THR A 225 -0.14 -15.34 -13.75
CA THR A 225 -1.57 -15.23 -13.47
C THR A 225 -1.97 -13.78 -13.25
N ALA A 226 -1.23 -13.03 -12.43
CA ALA A 226 -1.45 -11.61 -12.19
C ALA A 226 -1.41 -10.80 -13.48
N ILE A 227 -0.35 -10.94 -14.28
CA ILE A 227 -0.19 -10.23 -15.57
C ILE A 227 -1.29 -10.62 -16.55
N ARG A 228 -1.67 -11.91 -16.65
CA ARG A 228 -2.74 -12.34 -17.53
C ARG A 228 -4.10 -11.75 -17.11
N LEU A 229 -4.40 -11.74 -15.82
CA LEU A 229 -5.63 -11.13 -15.30
C LEU A 229 -5.62 -9.61 -15.48
N GLY A 230 -4.49 -8.94 -15.23
CA GLY A 230 -4.29 -7.52 -15.48
C GLY A 230 -4.59 -7.19 -16.94
N ASN A 231 -3.94 -7.87 -17.88
CA ASN A 231 -4.20 -7.70 -19.33
C ASN A 231 -5.64 -8.01 -19.76
N LYS A 232 -6.30 -8.95 -19.06
CA LYS A 232 -7.71 -9.28 -19.32
C LYS A 232 -8.65 -8.12 -18.95
N TYR A 233 -8.36 -7.39 -17.88
CA TYR A 233 -9.26 -6.37 -17.31
C TYR A 233 -8.83 -4.92 -17.56
N ASN A 234 -7.55 -4.66 -17.83
CA ASN A 234 -6.99 -3.33 -17.99
C ASN A 234 -7.71 -2.53 -19.10
N GLY A 235 -8.29 -1.40 -18.74
CA GLY A 235 -9.07 -0.54 -19.63
C GLY A 235 -10.32 -1.19 -20.24
N LYS A 236 -10.78 -2.35 -19.73
CA LYS A 236 -11.94 -3.08 -20.29
C LYS A 236 -13.22 -2.76 -19.53
N GLU A 237 -14.33 -2.67 -20.27
CA GLU A 237 -15.68 -2.54 -19.69
C GLU A 237 -15.83 -1.31 -18.78
N GLY A 238 -15.11 -0.22 -19.07
CA GLY A 238 -15.14 1.00 -18.26
C GLY A 238 -14.24 0.96 -17.03
N ARG A 239 -13.37 -0.05 -16.89
CA ARG A 239 -12.28 -0.04 -15.91
C ARG A 239 -11.19 0.96 -16.28
N TYR A 240 -10.41 1.37 -15.29
CA TYR A 240 -9.26 2.25 -15.49
C TYR A 240 -8.26 1.59 -16.45
N LEU A 241 -7.65 2.41 -17.30
CA LEU A 241 -6.56 1.99 -18.17
C LEU A 241 -5.25 2.40 -17.50
N ASN A 242 -4.56 1.42 -16.93
CA ASN A 242 -3.18 1.58 -16.48
C ASN A 242 -2.27 1.54 -17.71
N GLU A 243 -1.80 2.71 -18.14
CA GLU A 243 -1.03 2.88 -19.38
C GLU A 243 0.31 2.14 -19.31
N SER A 244 1.01 2.21 -18.18
CA SER A 244 2.29 1.52 -17.96
C SER A 244 2.16 0.01 -18.13
N VAL A 245 1.09 -0.59 -17.59
CA VAL A 245 0.82 -2.03 -17.77
C VAL A 245 0.39 -2.35 -19.20
N ALA A 246 -0.36 -1.46 -19.86
CA ALA A 246 -0.72 -1.61 -21.26
C ALA A 246 0.52 -1.61 -22.19
N GLU A 247 1.59 -0.93 -21.79
CA GLU A 247 2.89 -0.90 -22.46
C GLU A 247 3.82 -2.07 -22.06
N GLY A 248 3.32 -3.01 -21.26
CA GLY A 248 4.04 -4.21 -20.84
C GLY A 248 4.86 -4.04 -19.57
N GLY A 249 4.66 -2.93 -18.86
CA GLY A 249 5.21 -2.71 -17.53
C GLY A 249 4.43 -3.41 -16.41
N LEU A 250 4.89 -3.16 -15.19
CA LEU A 250 4.26 -3.62 -13.96
C LEU A 250 3.88 -2.41 -13.12
N ASP A 251 2.83 -2.57 -12.33
CA ASP A 251 2.41 -1.59 -11.35
C ASP A 251 1.92 -2.35 -10.12
N PHE A 252 2.72 -2.32 -9.07
CA PHE A 252 2.44 -2.90 -7.75
C PHE A 252 2.76 -1.85 -6.68
N SER A 253 2.43 -0.59 -7.00
CA SER A 253 2.72 0.60 -6.20
C SER A 253 2.16 0.53 -4.78
N ASP A 254 1.03 -0.14 -4.55
CA ASP A 254 0.46 -0.35 -3.22
C ASP A 254 1.36 -1.18 -2.28
N LEU A 255 2.27 -2.00 -2.83
CA LEU A 255 3.23 -2.73 -2.01
C LEU A 255 4.17 -1.79 -1.23
N SER A 256 4.26 -0.52 -1.61
CA SER A 256 5.01 0.51 -0.88
C SER A 256 4.56 0.67 0.58
N GLU A 257 3.29 0.37 0.88
CA GLU A 257 2.77 0.40 2.25
C GLU A 257 3.32 -0.76 3.07
N VAL A 258 3.40 -1.96 2.47
CA VAL A 258 4.08 -3.11 3.06
C VAL A 258 5.57 -2.81 3.24
N CYS A 259 6.21 -2.19 2.25
CA CYS A 259 7.61 -1.77 2.36
C CYS A 259 7.82 -0.80 3.53
N TYR A 260 6.90 0.13 3.75
CA TYR A 260 6.97 1.04 4.90
C TYR A 260 6.87 0.27 6.21
N ILE A 261 5.87 -0.61 6.34
CA ILE A 261 5.62 -1.41 7.55
C ILE A 261 6.84 -2.29 7.89
N LEU A 262 7.45 -2.91 6.88
CA LEU A 262 8.58 -3.84 7.04
C LEU A 262 9.95 -3.16 6.97
N ASN A 263 10.00 -1.82 6.93
CA ASN A 263 11.23 -1.04 6.87
C ASN A 263 12.12 -1.39 5.65
N LEU A 264 11.49 -1.46 4.47
CA LEU A 264 12.09 -1.72 3.15
C LEU A 264 12.11 -0.48 2.24
N MET A 265 12.00 0.72 2.82
CA MET A 265 11.91 1.99 2.08
C MET A 265 13.20 2.38 1.35
N ASP A 266 14.28 1.63 1.55
CA ASP A 266 15.53 1.79 0.80
C ASP A 266 15.45 1.16 -0.61
N ILE A 267 14.44 0.33 -0.89
CA ILE A 267 14.17 -0.15 -2.26
C ILE A 267 13.76 1.05 -3.11
N LYS A 268 14.50 1.31 -4.19
CA LYS A 268 14.23 2.48 -5.05
C LYS A 268 13.04 2.26 -5.98
N ASP A 269 13.01 1.13 -6.67
CA ASP A 269 12.09 0.90 -7.78
C ASP A 269 11.81 -0.58 -8.01
N THR A 270 10.99 -0.84 -9.03
CA THR A 270 10.59 -2.17 -9.47
C THR A 270 11.77 -3.11 -9.76
N ASP A 271 12.85 -2.62 -10.40
CA ASP A 271 14.00 -3.48 -10.73
C ASP A 271 14.76 -3.90 -9.46
N GLU A 272 14.96 -2.94 -8.56
CA GLU A 272 15.63 -3.19 -7.28
C GLU A 272 14.80 -4.11 -6.37
N PHE A 273 13.46 -4.01 -6.41
CA PHE A 273 12.59 -4.95 -5.71
C PHE A 273 12.88 -6.40 -6.10
N PHE A 274 12.86 -6.73 -7.40
CA PHE A 274 13.15 -8.10 -7.85
C PHE A 274 14.61 -8.50 -7.63
N THR A 275 15.55 -7.55 -7.65
CA THR A 275 16.95 -7.83 -7.33
C THR A 275 17.12 -8.20 -5.85
N TYR A 276 16.42 -7.49 -4.97
CA TYR A 276 16.44 -7.74 -3.53
C TYR A 276 15.79 -9.10 -3.20
N PHE A 277 14.65 -9.40 -3.82
CA PHE A 277 13.88 -10.62 -3.60
C PHE A 277 14.19 -11.76 -4.59
N LYS A 278 15.36 -11.73 -5.21
CA LYS A 278 15.74 -12.73 -6.20
C LYS A 278 15.71 -14.15 -5.60
N VAL A 279 15.29 -15.11 -6.42
CA VAL A 279 15.32 -16.54 -6.09
C VAL A 279 16.22 -17.22 -7.12
N ASP A 280 17.28 -17.86 -6.63
CA ASP A 280 18.31 -18.52 -7.45
C ASP A 280 17.91 -19.97 -7.80
#